data_AF-M0NDG9-F1
#
_entry.id   AF-M0NDG9-F1
#
_cell.length_a   1.000
_cell.length_b   1.000
_cell.length_c   1.000
_cell.angle_alpha   90.00
_cell.angle_beta   90.00
_cell.angle_gamma   90.00
#
_symmetry.space_group_name_H-M   'P 1'
#
loop_
_entity.id
_entity.type
_entity.pdbx_description
1 polymer ?
#
loop_
_entity_poly.entity_id
_entity_poly.type
_entity_poly.pdbx_seq_one_letter_code
_entity_poly.pdbx_strand_id
1 'polypeptide(L)'
;MNTHEVAADLDDKSIKILRLLLDEERHLNPGIRGTLITPNVTKEYGWTNQTVLRRFRKLHDAGLVYFSDVSSELPAHDRYPRPPKAIERSVEASELRDILNDWDSRGTRSPAQLTDDLTDLDHRIDTIDDRHTERTDALQSKLYGHFRQHALADRERARRRERALIVAVGAAIAYLLVVVAVVFIAPDLLASMLIGGIGGTLGVAAGIGVAAYARSEP
;
A
#
# COMPACT_ATOMS: atom_id res chain seq x y z
N MET A 1 -11.77 -25.82 -14.87
CA MET A 1 -10.82 -24.81 -15.37
C MET A 1 -10.54 -25.14 -16.83
N ASN A 2 -10.56 -24.16 -17.74
CA ASN A 2 -10.21 -24.40 -19.15
C ASN A 2 -8.69 -24.25 -19.32
N THR A 3 -7.97 -25.37 -19.50
CA THR A 3 -6.50 -25.39 -19.54
C THR A 3 -5.92 -24.56 -20.68
N HIS A 4 -6.61 -24.48 -21.83
CA HIS A 4 -6.17 -23.70 -22.99
C HIS A 4 -6.30 -22.19 -22.77
N GLU A 5 -7.38 -21.74 -22.11
CA GLU A 5 -7.54 -20.33 -21.73
C GLU A 5 -6.49 -19.92 -20.71
N VAL A 6 -6.25 -20.75 -19.70
CA VAL A 6 -5.22 -20.49 -18.70
C VAL A 6 -3.84 -20.45 -19.34
N ALA A 7 -3.49 -21.44 -20.18
CA ALA A 7 -2.23 -21.44 -20.92
C ALA A 7 -2.05 -20.19 -21.79
N ALA A 8 -3.14 -19.57 -22.27
CA ALA A 8 -3.07 -18.34 -23.05
C ALA A 8 -2.76 -17.08 -22.26
N ASP A 9 -3.12 -17.06 -20.98
CA ASP A 9 -2.87 -15.92 -20.11
C ASP A 9 -1.48 -15.98 -19.46
N LEU A 10 -0.83 -17.15 -19.44
CA LEU A 10 0.48 -17.34 -18.80
C LEU A 10 1.65 -16.79 -19.64
N ASP A 11 2.62 -16.18 -18.95
CA ASP A 11 3.89 -15.72 -19.53
C ASP A 11 5.01 -16.75 -19.32
N ASP A 12 6.13 -16.62 -20.04
CA ASP A 12 7.26 -17.55 -19.99
C ASP A 12 7.82 -17.75 -18.56
N LYS A 13 7.84 -16.68 -17.75
CA LYS A 13 8.30 -16.76 -16.36
C LYS A 13 7.34 -17.56 -15.48
N SER A 14 6.04 -17.38 -15.64
CA SER A 14 5.02 -18.20 -14.98
C SER A 14 5.16 -19.68 -15.39
N ILE A 15 5.43 -19.95 -16.66
CA ILE A 15 5.68 -21.30 -17.19
C ILE A 15 6.94 -21.93 -16.59
N LYS A 16 8.03 -21.18 -16.48
CA LYS A 16 9.27 -21.60 -15.80
C LYS A 16 9.02 -22.00 -14.34
N ILE A 17 8.21 -21.22 -13.60
CA ILE A 17 7.83 -21.56 -12.22
C ILE A 17 7.05 -22.87 -12.17
N LEU A 18 6.08 -23.08 -13.08
CA LEU A 18 5.30 -24.33 -13.13
C LEU A 18 6.18 -25.55 -13.45
N ARG A 19 7.15 -25.39 -14.36
CA ARG A 19 8.14 -26.44 -14.67
C ARG A 19 8.99 -26.78 -13.45
N LEU A 20 9.48 -25.77 -12.74
CA LEU A 20 10.28 -25.96 -11.52
C LEU A 20 9.47 -26.66 -10.41
N LEU A 21 8.19 -26.31 -10.27
CA LEU A 21 7.27 -26.94 -9.32
C LEU A 21 7.03 -28.43 -9.64
N LEU A 22 6.86 -28.77 -10.93
CA LEU A 22 6.72 -30.16 -11.37
C LEU A 22 8.02 -30.96 -11.25
N ASP A 23 9.18 -30.31 -11.42
CA ASP A 23 10.47 -30.95 -11.25
C ASP A 23 10.74 -31.28 -9.78
N GLU A 24 10.45 -30.35 -8.85
CA GLU A 24 10.47 -30.61 -7.41
C GLU A 24 9.59 -31.83 -7.04
N GLU A 25 8.38 -31.92 -7.62
CA GLU A 25 7.48 -33.07 -7.38
C GLU A 25 8.00 -34.40 -7.95
N ARG A 26 8.74 -34.36 -9.06
CA ARG A 26 9.33 -35.57 -9.66
C ARG A 26 10.37 -36.22 -8.73
N HIS A 27 11.00 -35.44 -7.86
CA HIS A 27 11.98 -35.91 -6.89
C HIS A 27 11.33 -36.40 -5.59
N LEU A 28 10.01 -36.30 -5.46
CA LEU A 28 9.25 -36.73 -4.28
C LEU A 28 8.57 -38.08 -4.53
N ASN A 29 8.18 -38.76 -3.45
CA ASN A 29 7.41 -40.00 -3.55
C ASN A 29 6.05 -39.76 -4.22
N PRO A 30 5.52 -40.74 -4.98
CA PRO A 30 4.21 -40.62 -5.60
C PRO A 30 3.14 -40.31 -4.55
N GLY A 31 2.42 -39.19 -4.74
CA GLY A 31 1.37 -38.71 -3.85
C GLY A 31 1.78 -37.56 -2.92
N ILE A 32 3.06 -37.18 -2.88
CA ILE A 32 3.50 -35.96 -2.19
C ILE A 32 3.46 -34.79 -3.17
N ARG A 33 2.73 -33.72 -2.84
CA ARG A 33 2.69 -32.50 -3.65
C ARG A 33 4.03 -31.78 -3.55
N GLY A 34 4.56 -31.33 -4.69
CA GLY A 34 5.74 -30.47 -4.73
C GLY A 34 5.45 -29.12 -4.07
N THR A 35 6.38 -28.69 -3.22
CA THR A 35 6.39 -27.36 -2.60
C THR A 35 7.57 -26.60 -3.17
N LEU A 36 7.32 -25.47 -3.83
CA LEU A 36 8.39 -24.64 -4.39
C LEU A 36 8.69 -23.47 -3.46
N ILE A 37 9.94 -23.38 -3.01
CA ILE A 37 10.43 -22.36 -2.09
C ILE A 37 10.88 -21.12 -2.87
N THR A 38 10.42 -19.93 -2.49
CA THR A 38 10.73 -18.65 -3.17
C THR A 38 12.23 -18.40 -3.37
N PRO A 39 13.09 -18.55 -2.34
CA PRO A 39 14.53 -18.53 -2.50
C PRO A 39 15.08 -19.38 -3.66
N ASN A 40 14.52 -20.57 -3.91
CA ASN A 40 14.97 -21.43 -5.00
C ASN A 40 14.69 -20.77 -6.35
N VAL A 41 13.51 -20.17 -6.54
CA VAL A 41 13.15 -19.45 -7.78
C VAL A 41 14.06 -18.24 -8.01
N THR A 42 14.32 -17.45 -6.96
CA THR A 42 15.20 -16.28 -7.07
C THR A 42 16.64 -16.67 -7.40
N LYS A 43 17.12 -17.80 -6.86
CA LYS A 43 18.48 -18.29 -7.08
C LYS A 43 18.63 -18.92 -8.45
N GLU A 44 17.65 -19.72 -8.88
CA GLU A 44 17.67 -20.43 -10.16
C GLU A 44 17.64 -19.47 -11.34
N TYR A 45 16.76 -18.46 -11.29
CA TYR A 45 16.54 -17.55 -12.41
C TYR A 45 17.10 -16.14 -12.22
N GLY A 46 17.72 -15.85 -11.07
CA GLY A 46 18.28 -14.53 -10.76
C GLY A 46 17.22 -13.42 -10.64
N TRP A 47 15.95 -13.78 -10.43
CA TRP A 47 14.84 -12.83 -10.41
C TRP A 47 14.73 -12.08 -9.08
N THR A 48 14.20 -10.85 -9.15
CA THR A 48 13.91 -10.07 -7.96
C THR A 48 12.73 -10.66 -7.19
N ASN A 49 12.67 -10.40 -5.87
CA ASN A 49 11.54 -10.79 -5.03
C ASN A 49 10.20 -10.22 -5.52
N GLN A 50 10.20 -9.04 -6.15
CA GLN A 50 9.01 -8.42 -6.73
C GLN A 50 8.55 -9.17 -7.99
N THR A 51 9.47 -9.52 -8.88
CA THR A 51 9.19 -10.32 -10.08
C THR A 51 8.59 -11.67 -9.67
N VAL A 52 9.20 -12.37 -8.70
CA VAL A 52 8.69 -13.65 -8.20
C VAL A 52 7.30 -13.51 -7.57
N LEU A 53 7.11 -12.51 -6.71
CA LEU A 53 5.82 -12.22 -6.09
C LEU A 53 4.71 -11.99 -7.13
N ARG A 54 4.98 -11.22 -8.18
CA ARG A 54 4.00 -10.94 -9.23
C ARG A 54 3.59 -12.20 -9.98
N ARG A 55 4.55 -13.05 -10.35
CA ARG A 55 4.26 -14.31 -11.03
C ARG A 55 3.52 -15.29 -10.12
N PHE A 56 3.84 -15.32 -8.84
CA PHE A 56 3.12 -16.14 -7.87
C PHE A 56 1.67 -15.70 -7.71
N ARG A 57 1.41 -14.39 -7.64
CA ARG A 57 0.04 -13.85 -7.65
C ARG A 57 -0.71 -14.26 -8.92
N LYS A 58 -0.09 -14.10 -10.09
CA LYS A 58 -0.70 -14.47 -11.37
C LYS A 58 -1.06 -15.96 -11.41
N LEU A 59 -0.16 -16.84 -10.96
CA LEU A 59 -0.42 -18.29 -10.89
C LEU A 59 -1.52 -18.62 -9.87
N HIS A 60 -1.57 -17.90 -8.75
CA HIS A 60 -2.62 -18.06 -7.74
C HIS A 60 -3.99 -17.59 -8.25
N ASP A 61 -4.05 -16.44 -8.93
CA ASP A 61 -5.27 -15.89 -9.51
C ASP A 61 -5.79 -16.75 -10.66
N ALA A 62 -4.89 -17.41 -11.39
CA ALA A 62 -5.21 -18.46 -12.36
C ALA A 62 -5.68 -19.78 -11.71
N GLY A 63 -5.63 -19.90 -10.38
CA GLY A 63 -6.04 -21.08 -9.64
C GLY A 63 -5.10 -22.28 -9.80
N LEU A 64 -3.83 -22.04 -10.15
CA LEU A 64 -2.81 -23.08 -10.38
C LEU A 64 -1.95 -23.38 -9.14
N VAL A 65 -1.81 -22.41 -8.25
CA VAL A 65 -1.07 -22.56 -7.00
C VAL A 65 -1.83 -21.95 -5.83
N TYR A 66 -1.58 -22.47 -4.63
CA TYR A 66 -1.95 -21.81 -3.37
C TYR A 66 -0.71 -21.49 -2.53
N PHE A 67 -0.87 -20.58 -1.60
CA PHE A 67 0.19 -20.16 -0.69
C PHE A 67 -0.01 -20.87 0.65
N SER A 68 0.99 -21.65 1.07
CA SER A 68 0.92 -22.45 2.29
C SER A 68 0.88 -21.61 3.59
N ASP A 69 1.37 -20.36 3.54
CA ASP A 69 1.59 -19.52 4.72
C ASP A 69 0.69 -18.27 4.83
N VAL A 70 -0.34 -18.10 3.98
CA VAL A 70 -1.10 -16.84 3.92
C VAL A 70 -2.60 -17.05 4.22
N SER A 71 -3.06 -16.44 5.31
CA SER A 71 -4.49 -16.39 5.67
C SER A 71 -5.30 -15.67 4.59
N SER A 72 -6.42 -16.28 4.17
CA SER A 72 -7.32 -15.78 3.12
C SER A 72 -8.19 -14.61 3.55
N GLU A 73 -8.04 -14.09 4.76
CA GLU A 73 -8.96 -13.10 5.36
C GLU A 73 -8.67 -11.63 4.97
N LEU A 74 -7.51 -11.31 4.40
CA LEU A 74 -7.15 -9.93 4.01
C LEU A 74 -7.53 -9.60 2.55
N PRO A 75 -7.66 -8.33 2.14
CA PRO A 75 -7.79 -7.96 0.73
C PRO A 75 -6.53 -8.34 -0.09
N ALA A 76 -6.68 -8.73 -1.38
CA ALA A 76 -5.58 -9.26 -2.20
C ALA A 76 -4.37 -8.30 -2.37
N HIS A 77 -4.61 -6.98 -2.32
CA HIS A 77 -3.55 -5.97 -2.39
C HIS A 77 -2.72 -5.87 -1.10
N ASP A 78 -3.31 -6.18 0.05
CA ASP A 78 -2.66 -6.14 1.37
C ASP A 78 -2.11 -7.51 1.80
N ARG A 79 -2.54 -8.61 1.19
CA ARG A 79 -2.10 -9.98 1.54
C ARG A 79 -0.61 -10.24 1.30
N TYR A 80 0.03 -9.54 0.36
CA TYR A 80 1.35 -9.95 -0.13
C TYR A 80 2.34 -8.80 -0.30
N PRO A 81 2.80 -8.11 0.77
CA PRO A 81 3.86 -7.11 0.66
C PRO A 81 5.24 -7.73 0.29
N ARG A 82 5.36 -9.06 0.35
CA ARG A 82 6.56 -9.85 0.04
C ARG A 82 6.13 -11.15 -0.64
N PRO A 83 6.99 -11.80 -1.46
CA PRO A 83 6.70 -13.13 -1.97
C PRO A 83 6.43 -14.09 -0.81
N PRO A 84 5.43 -15.00 -0.92
CA PRO A 84 5.20 -16.03 0.08
C PRO A 84 6.45 -16.91 0.22
N LYS A 85 6.65 -17.59 1.36
CA LYS A 85 7.87 -18.40 1.55
C LYS A 85 7.92 -19.59 0.60
N ALA A 86 6.76 -20.18 0.35
CA ALA A 86 6.59 -21.29 -0.56
C ALA A 86 5.22 -21.24 -1.25
N ILE A 87 5.12 -21.95 -2.37
CA ILE A 87 3.89 -22.19 -3.11
C ILE A 87 3.72 -23.68 -3.34
N GLU A 88 2.46 -24.10 -3.43
CA GLU A 88 2.08 -25.49 -3.70
C GLU A 88 1.05 -25.53 -4.81
N ARG A 89 1.02 -26.61 -5.60
CA ARG A 89 0.03 -26.76 -6.67
C ARG A 89 -1.38 -26.93 -6.10
N SER A 90 -2.34 -26.16 -6.63
CA SER A 90 -3.77 -26.36 -6.34
C SER A 90 -4.44 -27.37 -7.27
N VAL A 91 -3.82 -27.64 -8.42
CA VAL A 91 -4.33 -28.51 -9.49
C VAL A 91 -3.55 -29.82 -9.59
N GLU A 92 -4.09 -30.78 -10.34
CA GLU A 92 -3.41 -32.05 -10.56
C GLU A 92 -2.19 -31.91 -11.48
N ALA A 93 -1.18 -32.75 -11.26
CA ALA A 93 0.05 -32.73 -12.04
C ALA A 93 -0.20 -33.01 -13.55
N SER A 94 -1.24 -33.77 -13.88
CA SER A 94 -1.69 -33.97 -15.27
C SER A 94 -2.21 -32.68 -15.90
N GLU A 95 -3.01 -31.90 -15.17
CA GLU A 95 -3.55 -30.63 -15.67
C GLU A 95 -2.45 -29.60 -15.91
N LEU A 96 -1.44 -29.53 -15.02
CA LEU A 96 -0.27 -28.69 -15.25
C LEU A 96 0.51 -29.11 -16.50
N ARG A 97 0.68 -30.42 -16.73
CA ARG A 97 1.35 -30.92 -17.94
C ARG A 97 0.57 -30.57 -19.20
N ASP A 98 -0.76 -30.65 -19.15
CA ASP A 98 -1.60 -30.25 -20.28
C ASP A 98 -1.48 -28.75 -20.60
N ILE A 99 -1.44 -27.89 -19.57
CA ILE A 99 -1.19 -26.44 -19.73
C ILE A 99 0.19 -26.19 -20.34
N LEU A 100 1.22 -26.88 -19.87
CA LEU A 100 2.58 -26.75 -20.41
C LEU A 100 2.68 -27.22 -21.86
N ASN A 101 2.06 -28.35 -22.19
CA ASN A 101 2.03 -28.88 -23.54
C ASN A 101 1.29 -27.95 -24.50
N ASP A 102 0.16 -27.37 -24.06
CA ASP A 102 -0.58 -26.38 -24.85
C ASP A 102 0.26 -25.12 -25.08
N TRP A 103 0.97 -24.63 -24.06
CA TRP A 103 1.88 -23.50 -24.18
C TRP A 103 3.03 -23.79 -25.16
N ASP A 104 3.66 -24.95 -25.05
CA ASP A 104 4.75 -25.39 -25.93
C ASP A 104 4.28 -25.58 -27.39
N SER A 105 3.04 -26.03 -27.61
CA SER A 105 2.47 -26.23 -28.94
C SER A 105 2.34 -24.94 -29.76
N ARG A 106 2.27 -23.78 -29.09
CA ARG A 106 2.18 -22.45 -29.71
C ARG A 106 3.50 -22.02 -30.38
N GLY A 107 4.62 -22.69 -30.06
CA GLY A 107 5.98 -22.35 -30.51
C GLY A 107 6.41 -22.90 -31.88
N THR A 108 5.52 -23.44 -32.71
CA THR A 108 5.89 -24.13 -33.98
C THR A 108 6.21 -23.20 -35.17
N ARG A 109 6.93 -22.09 -34.96
CA ARG A 109 7.58 -21.29 -36.02
C ARG A 109 9.06 -21.07 -35.70
N SER A 110 9.96 -21.56 -36.58
CA SER A 110 11.43 -21.38 -36.61
C SER A 110 12.12 -21.06 -35.25
N PRO A 111 12.55 -22.08 -34.48
CA PRO A 111 12.86 -21.98 -33.04
C PRO A 111 14.08 -21.17 -32.60
N ALA A 112 15.00 -20.81 -33.50
CA ALA A 112 16.28 -20.20 -33.08
C ALA A 112 16.30 -18.67 -33.22
N GLN A 113 15.64 -18.12 -34.24
CA GLN A 113 15.69 -16.68 -34.54
C GLN A 113 14.55 -15.89 -33.87
N LEU A 114 13.37 -16.50 -33.74
CA LEU A 114 12.25 -15.90 -33.01
C LEU A 114 12.50 -15.89 -31.50
N THR A 115 13.18 -16.90 -30.97
CA THR A 115 13.41 -17.04 -29.53
C THR A 115 14.41 -16.02 -29.01
N ASP A 116 15.50 -15.74 -29.74
CA ASP A 116 16.48 -14.74 -29.31
C ASP A 116 15.90 -13.32 -29.36
N ASP A 117 15.20 -12.95 -30.44
CA ASP A 117 14.59 -11.63 -30.58
C ASP A 117 13.40 -11.43 -29.61
N LEU A 118 12.60 -12.48 -29.37
CA LEU A 118 11.53 -12.44 -28.36
C LEU A 118 12.09 -12.45 -26.94
N THR A 119 13.20 -13.14 -26.68
CA THR A 119 13.84 -13.12 -25.35
C THR A 119 14.47 -11.77 -25.08
N ASP A 120 15.07 -11.09 -26.07
CA ASP A 120 15.56 -9.71 -25.92
C ASP A 120 14.39 -8.73 -25.72
N LEU A 121 13.32 -8.85 -26.50
CA LEU A 121 12.13 -8.02 -26.33
C LEU A 121 11.45 -8.25 -24.98
N ASP A 122 11.32 -9.50 -24.53
CA ASP A 122 10.74 -9.84 -23.23
C ASP A 122 11.64 -9.34 -22.09
N HIS A 123 12.96 -9.51 -22.21
CA HIS A 123 13.91 -8.97 -21.24
C HIS A 123 13.86 -7.43 -21.16
N ARG A 124 13.69 -6.75 -22.30
CA ARG A 124 13.53 -5.28 -22.35
C ARG A 124 12.18 -4.84 -21.79
N ILE A 125 11.09 -5.54 -22.12
CA ILE A 125 9.76 -5.28 -21.59
C ILE A 125 9.77 -5.47 -20.09
N ASP A 126 10.36 -6.56 -19.59
CA ASP A 126 10.53 -6.82 -18.16
C ASP A 126 11.35 -5.73 -17.47
N THR A 127 12.47 -5.29 -18.07
CA THR A 127 13.29 -4.23 -17.50
C THR A 127 12.52 -2.91 -17.42
N ILE A 128 11.67 -2.64 -18.41
CA ILE A 128 10.79 -1.48 -18.43
C ILE A 128 9.69 -1.63 -17.37
N ASP A 129 9.06 -2.80 -17.27
CA ASP A 129 7.94 -3.06 -16.37
C ASP A 129 8.40 -3.10 -14.90
N ASP A 130 9.57 -3.65 -14.60
CA ASP A 130 10.20 -3.60 -13.28
C ASP A 130 10.53 -2.15 -12.91
N ARG A 131 11.10 -1.36 -13.84
CA ARG A 131 11.37 0.07 -13.62
C ARG A 131 10.08 0.89 -13.43
N HIS A 132 9.01 0.56 -14.15
CA HIS A 132 7.71 1.20 -13.98
C HIS A 132 7.06 0.82 -12.65
N THR A 133 7.16 -0.45 -12.27
CA THR A 133 6.65 -0.97 -11.00
C THR A 133 7.38 -0.34 -9.82
N GLU A 134 8.71 -0.27 -9.85
CA GLU A 134 9.51 0.40 -8.82
C GLU A 134 9.13 1.88 -8.70
N ARG A 135 8.88 2.56 -9.83
CA ARG A 135 8.39 3.95 -9.82
C ARG A 135 6.99 4.08 -9.23
N THR A 136 6.06 3.19 -9.58
CA THR A 136 4.71 3.22 -9.02
C THR A 136 4.71 2.93 -7.53
N ASP A 137 5.52 1.96 -7.07
CA ASP A 137 5.67 1.64 -5.65
C ASP A 137 6.32 2.80 -4.89
N ALA A 138 7.33 3.46 -5.46
CA ALA A 138 7.95 4.64 -4.88
C ALA A 138 6.96 5.83 -4.79
N LEU A 139 6.10 6.00 -5.80
CA LEU A 139 5.04 7.01 -5.79
C LEU A 139 3.95 6.69 -4.78
N GLN A 140 3.50 5.44 -4.69
CA GLN A 140 2.53 5.00 -3.68
C GLN A 140 3.10 5.16 -2.28
N SER A 141 4.34 4.74 -2.04
CA SER A 141 5.08 4.94 -0.78
C SER A 141 5.10 6.42 -0.37
N LYS A 142 5.44 7.32 -1.31
CA LYS A 142 5.41 8.76 -1.07
C LYS A 142 4.01 9.28 -0.77
N LEU A 143 3.00 8.84 -1.52
CA LEU A 143 1.60 9.22 -1.30
C LEU A 143 1.12 8.77 0.09
N TYR A 144 1.38 7.52 0.47
CA TYR A 144 1.05 7.00 1.81
C TYR A 144 1.77 7.77 2.92
N GLY A 145 3.06 8.07 2.75
CA GLY A 145 3.82 8.91 3.68
C GLY A 145 3.19 10.29 3.84
N HIS A 146 2.81 10.91 2.73
CA HIS A 146 2.18 12.23 2.70
C HIS A 146 0.80 12.22 3.40
N PHE A 147 -0.07 11.25 3.09
CA PHE A 147 -1.37 11.11 3.76
C PHE A 147 -1.23 10.83 5.26
N ARG A 148 -0.24 10.03 5.66
CA ARG A 148 0.03 9.76 7.07
C ARG A 148 0.51 11.01 7.80
N GLN A 149 1.38 11.81 7.19
CA GLN A 149 1.82 13.08 7.75
C GLN A 149 0.68 14.09 7.86
N HIS A 150 -0.19 14.18 6.86
CA HIS A 150 -1.41 15.00 6.92
C HIS A 150 -2.35 14.55 8.03
N ALA A 151 -2.62 13.25 8.16
CA ALA A 151 -3.46 12.72 9.23
C ALA A 151 -2.88 13.01 10.64
N LEU A 152 -1.56 12.97 10.80
CA LEU A 152 -0.89 13.34 12.05
C LEU A 152 -0.95 14.85 12.31
N ALA A 153 -0.70 15.68 11.29
CA ALA A 153 -0.79 17.12 11.38
C ALA A 153 -2.22 17.59 11.70
N ASP A 154 -3.25 16.94 11.14
CA ASP A 154 -4.64 17.27 11.41
C ASP A 154 -5.07 16.84 12.82
N ARG A 155 -4.56 15.70 13.32
CA ARG A 155 -4.73 15.32 14.74
C ARG A 155 -4.07 16.31 15.69
N GLU A 156 -2.89 16.84 15.35
CA GLU A 156 -2.24 17.88 16.14
C GLU A 156 -2.99 19.22 16.10
N ARG A 157 -3.48 19.64 14.93
CA ARG A 157 -4.33 20.84 14.80
C ARG A 157 -5.62 20.70 15.60
N ALA A 158 -6.25 19.52 15.58
CA ALA A 158 -7.45 19.24 16.37
C ALA A 158 -7.17 19.35 17.88
N ARG A 159 -6.09 18.73 18.38
CA ARG A 159 -5.69 18.83 19.79
C ARG A 159 -5.36 20.27 20.22
N ARG A 160 -4.72 21.06 19.35
CA ARG A 160 -4.45 22.48 19.62
C ARG A 160 -5.74 23.30 19.67
N ARG A 161 -6.70 23.04 18.77
CA ARG A 161 -8.02 23.69 18.78
C ARG A 161 -8.81 23.38 20.04
N GLU A 162 -8.84 22.12 20.49
CA GLU A 162 -9.52 21.74 21.73
C GLU A 162 -8.94 22.46 22.95
N ARG A 163 -7.60 22.53 23.08
CA ARG A 163 -6.96 23.27 24.17
C ARG A 163 -7.26 24.76 24.12
N ALA A 164 -7.25 25.36 22.94
CA ALA A 164 -7.59 26.77 22.77
C ALA A 164 -9.04 27.06 23.16
N LEU A 165 -9.97 26.16 22.84
CA LEU A 165 -11.38 26.26 23.19
C LEU A 165 -11.59 26.15 24.71
N ILE A 166 -10.89 25.20 25.37
CA ILE A 166 -10.91 25.06 26.84
C ILE A 166 -10.40 26.34 27.52
N VAL A 167 -9.28 26.90 27.05
CA VAL A 167 -8.72 28.14 27.60
C VAL A 167 -9.65 29.32 27.36
N ALA A 168 -10.23 29.44 26.17
CA ALA A 168 -11.17 30.52 25.85
C ALA A 168 -12.44 30.46 26.72
N VAL A 169 -13.00 29.26 26.92
CA VAL A 169 -14.16 29.05 27.81
C VAL A 169 -13.80 29.36 29.26
N GLY A 170 -12.64 28.90 29.73
CA GLY A 170 -12.15 29.20 31.08
C GLY A 170 -11.98 30.71 31.32
N ALA A 171 -11.42 31.42 30.35
CA ALA A 171 -11.25 32.88 30.41
C ALA A 171 -12.59 33.62 30.42
N ALA A 172 -13.57 33.17 29.62
CA ALA A 172 -14.91 33.76 29.59
C ALA A 172 -15.64 33.59 30.94
N ILE A 173 -15.54 32.40 31.54
CA ILE A 173 -16.12 32.13 32.86
C ILE A 173 -15.45 33.00 33.94
N ALA A 174 -14.12 33.10 33.93
CA ALA A 174 -13.38 33.94 34.87
C ALA A 174 -13.78 35.42 34.74
N TYR A 175 -13.92 35.93 33.52
CA TYR A 175 -14.39 37.30 33.29
C TYR A 175 -15.81 37.52 33.83
N LEU A 176 -16.74 36.59 33.59
CA LEU A 176 -18.10 36.67 34.13
C LEU A 176 -18.11 36.67 35.66
N LEU A 177 -17.29 35.84 36.31
CA LEU A 177 -17.18 35.82 37.78
C LEU A 177 -16.68 37.16 38.33
N VAL A 178 -15.71 37.77 37.65
CA VAL A 178 -15.21 39.10 38.03
C VAL A 178 -16.29 40.17 37.86
N VAL A 179 -17.03 40.15 36.76
CA VAL A 179 -18.16 41.09 36.55
C VAL A 179 -19.20 40.93 37.66
N VAL A 180 -19.60 39.68 37.96
CA VAL A 180 -20.56 39.39 39.05
C VAL A 180 -20.03 39.90 40.39
N ALA A 181 -18.77 39.65 40.73
CA ALA A 181 -18.17 40.15 41.97
C ALA A 181 -18.20 41.68 42.06
N VAL A 182 -17.92 42.38 40.97
CA VAL A 182 -17.94 43.85 40.93
C VAL A 182 -19.36 44.41 41.03
N VAL A 183 -20.37 43.74 40.46
CA VAL A 183 -21.80 44.11 40.65
C VAL A 183 -22.15 44.15 42.13
N PHE A 184 -21.70 43.17 42.90
CA PHE A 184 -22.04 43.06 44.32
C PHE A 184 -21.19 43.95 45.24
N ILE A 185 -19.95 44.29 44.86
CA ILE A 185 -19.01 45.02 45.72
C ILE A 185 -18.97 46.53 45.39
N ALA A 186 -19.06 46.90 44.11
CA ALA A 186 -18.89 48.28 43.64
C ALA A 186 -19.68 48.52 42.34
N PRO A 187 -21.03 48.61 42.42
CA PRO A 187 -21.90 48.71 41.25
C PRO A 187 -21.63 49.96 40.39
N ASP A 188 -21.13 51.04 41.00
CA ASP A 188 -20.84 52.29 40.29
C ASP A 188 -19.67 52.16 39.29
N LEU A 189 -18.84 51.11 39.42
CA LEU A 189 -17.70 50.85 38.54
C LEU A 189 -18.03 49.95 37.33
N LEU A 190 -19.25 49.39 37.26
CA LEU A 190 -19.69 48.46 36.21
C LEU A 190 -19.50 49.00 34.80
N ALA A 191 -19.85 50.28 34.57
CA ALA A 191 -19.73 50.91 33.26
C ALA A 191 -18.27 50.95 32.78
N SER A 192 -17.34 51.28 33.68
CA SER A 192 -15.90 51.33 33.37
C SER A 192 -15.33 49.93 33.10
N MET A 193 -15.81 48.92 33.81
CA MET A 193 -15.34 47.53 33.67
C MET A 193 -15.85 46.85 32.39
N LEU A 194 -17.09 47.13 31.99
CA LEU A 194 -17.65 46.66 30.72
C LEU A 194 -16.91 47.28 29.52
N ILE A 195 -16.64 48.59 29.57
CA ILE A 195 -15.86 49.28 28.53
C ILE A 195 -14.42 48.73 28.46
N GLY A 196 -13.78 48.51 29.61
CA GLY A 196 -12.44 47.91 29.69
C GLY A 196 -12.39 46.47 29.17
N GLY A 197 -13.41 45.65 29.46
CA GLY A 197 -13.51 44.28 28.95
C GLY A 197 -13.79 44.19 27.45
N ILE A 198 -14.67 45.05 26.92
CA ILE A 198 -14.92 45.16 25.48
C ILE A 198 -13.66 45.67 24.76
N GLY A 199 -12.97 46.67 25.32
CA GLY A 199 -11.69 47.16 24.78
C GLY A 199 -10.59 46.10 24.78
N GLY A 200 -10.47 45.32 25.87
CA GLY A 200 -9.49 44.24 25.97
C GLY A 200 -9.75 43.10 24.99
N THR A 201 -11.02 42.70 24.80
CA THR A 201 -11.39 41.64 23.85
C THR A 201 -11.19 42.08 22.39
N LEU A 202 -11.51 43.34 22.05
CA LEU A 202 -11.20 43.91 20.74
C LEU A 202 -9.69 44.01 20.48
N GLY A 203 -8.91 44.38 21.49
CA GLY A 203 -7.44 44.44 21.39
C GLY A 203 -6.80 43.07 21.13
N VAL A 204 -7.27 42.03 21.81
CA VAL A 204 -6.81 40.64 21.57
C VAL A 204 -7.23 40.16 20.19
N ALA A 205 -8.45 40.43 19.75
CA ALA A 205 -8.93 40.06 18.42
C ALA A 205 -8.12 40.76 17.31
N ALA A 206 -7.81 42.04 17.46
CA ALA A 206 -6.96 42.78 16.55
C ALA A 206 -5.52 42.22 16.53
N GLY A 207 -4.94 41.91 17.70
CA GLY A 207 -3.60 41.31 17.79
C GLY A 207 -3.49 39.94 17.13
N ILE A 208 -4.50 39.08 17.28
CA ILE A 208 -4.57 37.78 16.60
C ILE A 208 -4.72 37.97 15.08
N GLY A 209 -5.54 38.94 14.65
CA GLY A 209 -5.72 39.28 13.24
C GLY A 209 -4.41 39.72 12.57
N VAL A 210 -3.64 40.59 13.23
CA VAL A 210 -2.32 41.05 12.74
C VAL A 210 -1.30 39.90 12.71
N ALA A 211 -1.27 39.05 13.74
CA ALA A 211 -0.37 37.91 13.79
C ALA A 211 -0.71 36.82 12.75
N ALA A 212 -1.99 36.67 12.39
CA ALA A 212 -2.42 35.77 11.32
C ALA A 212 -2.06 36.33 9.94
N TYR A 213 -2.25 37.63 9.70
CA TYR A 213 -1.87 38.32 8.46
C TYR A 213 -0.35 38.23 8.20
N ALA A 214 0.46 38.48 9.22
CA ALA A 214 1.93 38.40 9.13
C ALA A 214 2.47 36.97 8.89
N ARG A 215 1.66 35.92 9.09
CA ARG A 215 2.01 34.53 8.77
C ARG A 215 1.51 34.07 7.39
N SER A 216 0.64 34.84 6.74
CA SER A 216 0.07 34.51 5.43
C SER A 216 0.77 35.18 4.25
N GLU A 217 1.68 36.13 4.49
CA GLU A 217 2.59 36.64 3.46
C GLU A 217 3.82 35.70 3.34
N PRO A 218 4.14 35.21 2.13
CA PRO A 218 5.26 34.30 1.87
C PRO A 218 6.63 34.98 1.92
#